data_AF-A0A2D5S3S3-F1
#
_entry.id   AF-A0A2D5S3S3-F1
#
_cell.length_a   1.000
_cell.length_b   1.000
_cell.length_c   1.000
_cell.angle_alpha   90.00
_cell.angle_beta   90.00
_cell.angle_gamma   90.00
#
_symmetry.space_group_name_H-M   'P 1'
#
loop_
_entity.id
_entity.type
_entity.pdbx_description
1 polymer ?
#
loop_
_entity_poly.entity_id
_entity_poly.type
_entity_poly.pdbx_seq_one_letter_code
_entity_poly.pdbx_strand_id
1 'polypeptide(L)'
;MTPDPEPSDFDATHGHGEDAAIQALQRRVTRGIDHLRTDAERLDAEDLAVEFVAWLLRAVRLAAVGDPQGFDQWPTLASELGIDVASSIRHAALDGLETLDDARGERLAEAVIDAEDASCLRLIEPRRTDLLANEAFDRMLLLWVDAAEGVLTDEDAVSVLDSHRSSWPIPAEARLSVIETPLGALEHRLGGVSASPAIRLAPVFEHAESRALFDGGRPTDGMIRRFAARRGRGETPSGRELEVEGSLDPHWQITVWIRGTASALVRGVRIGTRAMEIHPDFRPSMDAAADDDGPDGGSDGPARPWSVSLAGLPLEVRTRLVCGDVAISTVDGGRFLI
;
A
#
# COMPACT_ATOMS: atom_id res chain seq x y z
N MET A 1 -47.12 0.47 37.51
CA MET A 1 -46.66 1.75 36.96
C MET A 1 -45.15 1.71 36.95
N THR A 2 -44.61 1.17 35.88
CA THR A 2 -43.18 1.14 35.54
C THR A 2 -43.04 2.05 34.34
N PRO A 3 -42.11 3.04 34.34
CA PRO A 3 -41.98 3.95 33.21
C PRO A 3 -41.33 3.21 32.03
N ASP A 4 -41.84 3.49 30.83
CA ASP A 4 -41.25 3.06 29.56
C ASP A 4 -39.83 3.63 29.40
N PRO A 5 -38.89 2.87 28.81
CA PRO A 5 -37.60 3.43 28.40
C PRO A 5 -37.80 4.25 27.12
N GLU A 6 -37.31 5.50 27.15
CA GLU A 6 -37.21 6.37 25.97
C GLU A 6 -36.33 5.70 24.88
N PRO A 7 -36.68 5.83 23.59
CA PRO A 7 -35.85 5.35 22.50
C PRO A 7 -34.58 6.22 22.40
N SER A 8 -33.42 5.57 22.36
CA SER A 8 -32.12 6.22 22.23
C SER A 8 -31.97 6.88 20.85
N ASP A 9 -31.89 8.20 20.86
CA ASP A 9 -31.76 9.09 19.69
C ASP A 9 -30.31 9.14 19.14
N PHE A 10 -29.61 8.00 19.09
CA PHE A 10 -28.16 7.95 18.82
C PHE A 10 -27.74 7.50 17.41
N ASP A 11 -28.67 7.35 16.46
CA ASP A 11 -28.35 6.80 15.13
C ASP A 11 -28.68 7.73 13.93
N ALA A 12 -29.23 8.92 14.16
CA ALA A 12 -29.75 9.75 13.06
C ALA A 12 -28.70 10.64 12.34
N THR A 13 -27.48 10.77 12.85
CA THR A 13 -26.48 11.71 12.29
C THR A 13 -25.50 11.08 11.30
N HIS A 14 -25.36 9.76 11.24
CA HIS A 14 -24.47 9.10 10.27
C HIS A 14 -25.13 8.86 8.90
N GLY A 15 -26.45 8.59 8.84
CA GLY A 15 -27.14 8.30 7.58
C GLY A 15 -27.30 9.48 6.62
N HIS A 16 -27.48 10.70 7.13
CA HIS A 16 -27.72 11.88 6.28
C HIS A 16 -26.50 12.34 5.48
N GLY A 17 -25.28 12.09 5.97
CA GLY A 17 -24.04 12.45 5.28
C GLY A 17 -23.70 11.48 4.14
N GLU A 18 -23.86 10.19 4.39
CA GLU A 18 -23.59 9.13 3.42
C GLU A 18 -24.57 9.18 2.24
N ASP A 19 -25.87 9.38 2.50
CA ASP A 19 -26.89 9.55 1.46
C ASP A 19 -26.60 10.75 0.54
N ALA A 20 -26.12 11.86 1.11
CA ALA A 20 -25.77 13.05 0.33
C ALA A 20 -24.52 12.83 -0.54
N ALA A 21 -23.54 12.08 -0.03
CA ALA A 21 -22.32 11.72 -0.75
C ALA A 21 -22.63 10.76 -1.92
N ILE A 22 -23.46 9.74 -1.69
CA ILE A 22 -23.94 8.83 -2.74
C ILE A 22 -24.69 9.62 -3.82
N GLN A 23 -25.59 10.53 -3.45
CA GLN A 23 -26.30 11.37 -4.43
C GLN A 23 -25.38 12.29 -5.23
N ALA A 24 -24.30 12.80 -4.62
CA ALA A 24 -23.30 13.59 -5.33
C ALA A 24 -22.54 12.75 -6.36
N LEU A 25 -22.15 11.52 -5.98
CA LEU A 25 -21.50 10.56 -6.86
C LEU A 25 -22.42 10.15 -8.02
N GLN A 26 -23.69 9.81 -7.74
CA GLN A 26 -24.72 9.52 -8.74
C GLN A 26 -24.80 10.62 -9.80
N ARG A 27 -24.97 11.88 -9.38
CA ARG A 27 -25.03 13.03 -10.31
C ARG A 27 -23.79 13.13 -11.18
N ARG A 28 -22.61 12.81 -10.65
CA ARG A 28 -21.35 12.89 -11.39
C ARG A 28 -21.20 11.75 -12.39
N VAL A 29 -21.57 10.53 -12.02
CA VAL A 29 -21.58 9.37 -12.93
C VAL A 29 -22.57 9.58 -14.08
N THR A 30 -23.78 10.08 -13.80
CA THR A 30 -24.77 10.37 -14.85
C THR A 30 -24.27 11.44 -15.82
N ARG A 31 -23.73 12.58 -15.31
CA ARG A 31 -23.18 13.62 -16.19
C ARG A 31 -21.97 13.15 -17.00
N GLY A 32 -21.19 12.23 -16.45
CA GLY A 32 -20.02 11.67 -17.13
C GLY A 32 -20.37 10.98 -18.45
N ILE A 33 -21.54 10.32 -18.53
CA ILE A 33 -22.00 9.68 -19.77
C ILE A 33 -22.20 10.72 -20.89
N ASP A 34 -22.84 11.84 -20.57
CA ASP A 34 -23.09 12.91 -21.54
C ASP A 34 -21.78 13.61 -21.97
N HIS A 35 -20.85 13.78 -21.02
CA HIS A 35 -19.52 14.31 -21.33
C HIS A 35 -18.74 13.38 -22.25
N LEU A 36 -18.67 12.07 -21.97
CA LEU A 36 -17.96 11.11 -22.82
C LEU A 36 -18.47 11.11 -24.26
N ARG A 37 -19.79 11.21 -24.47
CA ARG A 37 -20.35 11.34 -25.82
C ARG A 37 -19.96 12.64 -26.51
N THR A 38 -19.90 13.73 -25.77
CA THR A 38 -19.47 15.04 -26.28
C THR A 38 -17.97 15.03 -26.60
N ASP A 39 -17.17 14.40 -25.74
CA ASP A 39 -15.72 14.32 -25.86
C ASP A 39 -15.29 13.38 -26.98
N ALA A 40 -16.11 12.37 -27.32
CA ALA A 40 -15.88 11.49 -28.46
C ALA A 40 -15.81 12.24 -29.81
N GLU A 41 -16.42 13.43 -29.91
CA GLU A 41 -16.33 14.27 -31.10
C GLU A 41 -15.05 15.13 -31.13
N ARG A 42 -14.34 15.24 -30.00
CA ARG A 42 -13.28 16.24 -29.78
C ARG A 42 -11.91 15.64 -29.48
N LEU A 43 -11.87 14.55 -28.73
CA LEU A 43 -10.68 13.86 -28.28
C LEU A 43 -10.23 12.83 -29.31
N ASP A 44 -8.95 12.48 -29.29
CA ASP A 44 -8.51 11.29 -30.00
C ASP A 44 -8.88 10.02 -29.21
N ALA A 45 -8.57 8.86 -29.80
CA ALA A 45 -8.97 7.57 -29.23
C ALA A 45 -8.25 7.25 -27.90
N GLU A 46 -7.04 7.79 -27.69
CA GLU A 46 -6.25 7.55 -26.49
C GLU A 46 -6.78 8.40 -25.34
N ASP A 47 -6.95 9.70 -25.57
CA ASP A 47 -7.53 10.64 -24.59
C ASP A 47 -8.97 10.23 -24.20
N LEU A 48 -9.78 9.82 -25.18
CA LEU A 48 -11.15 9.35 -24.91
C LEU A 48 -11.15 8.08 -24.06
N ALA A 49 -10.20 7.16 -24.27
CA ALA A 49 -10.08 5.95 -23.49
C ALA A 49 -9.70 6.25 -22.03
N VAL A 50 -8.84 7.24 -21.80
CA VAL A 50 -8.48 7.70 -20.45
C VAL A 50 -9.70 8.26 -19.72
N GLU A 51 -10.45 9.15 -20.35
CA GLU A 51 -11.68 9.70 -19.76
C GLU A 51 -12.73 8.62 -19.48
N PHE A 52 -12.86 7.64 -20.38
CA PHE A 52 -13.77 6.51 -20.18
C PHE A 52 -13.38 5.65 -18.98
N VAL A 53 -12.10 5.31 -18.82
CA VAL A 53 -11.63 4.53 -17.66
C VAL A 53 -11.86 5.31 -16.36
N ALA A 54 -11.55 6.61 -16.35
CA ALA A 54 -11.80 7.47 -15.19
C ALA A 54 -13.31 7.56 -14.85
N TRP A 55 -14.20 7.53 -15.83
CA TRP A 55 -15.64 7.42 -15.59
C TRP A 55 -16.03 6.03 -15.06
N LEU A 56 -15.51 4.96 -15.66
CA LEU A 56 -15.84 3.58 -15.30
C LEU A 56 -15.46 3.25 -13.85
N LEU A 57 -14.27 3.68 -13.41
CA LEU A 57 -13.78 3.52 -12.03
C LEU A 57 -14.73 4.18 -11.01
N ARG A 58 -15.23 5.37 -11.33
CA ARG A 58 -16.22 6.07 -10.49
C ARG A 58 -17.59 5.39 -10.51
N ALA A 59 -18.01 4.92 -11.68
CA ALA A 59 -19.27 4.19 -11.84
C ALA A 59 -19.27 2.88 -11.05
N VAL A 60 -18.14 2.17 -11.00
CA VAL A 60 -18.04 0.94 -10.22
C VAL A 60 -17.91 1.18 -8.72
N ARG A 61 -17.27 2.27 -8.27
CA ARG A 61 -17.35 2.70 -6.86
C ARG A 61 -18.81 2.93 -6.44
N LEU A 62 -19.59 3.62 -7.28
CA LEU A 62 -21.01 3.84 -7.03
C LEU A 62 -21.81 2.53 -6.96
N ALA A 63 -21.51 1.59 -7.87
CA ALA A 63 -22.11 0.27 -7.86
C ALA A 63 -21.78 -0.53 -6.59
N ALA A 64 -20.57 -0.36 -6.07
CA ALA A 64 -20.10 -1.03 -4.87
C ALA A 64 -20.78 -0.52 -3.59
N VAL A 65 -21.22 0.74 -3.56
CA VAL A 65 -22.00 1.32 -2.45
C VAL A 65 -23.52 1.19 -2.61
N GLY A 66 -23.99 0.49 -3.66
CA GLY A 66 -25.38 0.06 -3.78
C GLY A 66 -26.17 0.59 -4.97
N ASP A 67 -25.60 1.45 -5.82
CA ASP A 67 -26.27 1.93 -7.04
C ASP A 67 -25.52 1.52 -8.32
N PRO A 68 -25.90 0.41 -8.96
CA PRO A 68 -25.21 -0.09 -10.13
C PRO A 68 -25.64 0.55 -11.45
N GLN A 69 -26.66 1.43 -11.47
CA GLN A 69 -27.31 1.83 -12.73
C GLN A 69 -26.34 2.47 -13.74
N GLY A 70 -25.38 3.25 -13.27
CA GLY A 70 -24.34 3.84 -14.13
C GLY A 70 -23.36 2.80 -14.65
N PHE A 71 -22.94 1.87 -13.78
CA PHE A 71 -22.02 0.79 -14.15
C PHE A 71 -22.66 -0.15 -15.18
N ASP A 72 -23.91 -0.57 -15.00
CA ASP A 72 -24.58 -1.53 -15.89
C ASP A 72 -24.66 -1.06 -17.36
N GLN A 73 -24.48 0.24 -17.62
CA GLN A 73 -24.47 0.83 -18.97
C GLN A 73 -23.09 0.79 -19.65
N TRP A 74 -22.01 0.49 -18.93
CA TRP A 74 -20.64 0.57 -19.46
C TRP A 74 -20.42 -0.28 -20.73
N PRO A 75 -20.96 -1.50 -20.90
CA PRO A 75 -20.68 -2.30 -22.08
C PRO A 75 -21.25 -1.69 -23.36
N THR A 76 -22.46 -1.14 -23.27
CA THR A 76 -23.10 -0.43 -24.38
C THR A 76 -22.35 0.85 -24.71
N LEU A 77 -21.97 1.63 -23.68
CA LEU A 77 -21.23 2.87 -23.89
C LEU A 77 -19.85 2.62 -24.50
N ALA A 78 -19.10 1.62 -24.02
CA ALA A 78 -17.82 1.24 -24.60
C ALA A 78 -17.95 0.81 -26.07
N SER A 79 -19.01 0.06 -26.40
CA SER A 79 -19.28 -0.35 -27.77
C SER A 79 -19.65 0.83 -28.68
N GLU A 80 -20.42 1.78 -28.18
CA GLU A 80 -20.78 3.03 -28.87
C GLU A 80 -19.53 3.87 -29.19
N LEU A 81 -18.61 3.95 -28.23
CA LEU A 81 -17.38 4.76 -28.32
C LEU A 81 -16.21 4.02 -28.98
N GLY A 82 -16.33 2.71 -29.23
CA GLY A 82 -15.28 1.88 -29.84
C GLY A 82 -14.07 1.62 -28.93
N ILE A 83 -14.29 1.54 -27.61
CA ILE A 83 -13.22 1.43 -26.60
C ILE A 83 -12.94 -0.03 -26.24
N ASP A 84 -11.67 -0.44 -26.31
CA ASP A 84 -11.19 -1.70 -25.75
C ASP A 84 -10.95 -1.54 -24.24
N VAL A 85 -11.99 -1.78 -23.45
CA VAL A 85 -12.00 -1.55 -22.01
C VAL A 85 -10.90 -2.33 -21.27
N ALA A 86 -10.66 -3.58 -21.64
CA ALA A 86 -9.63 -4.39 -20.98
C ALA A 86 -8.22 -3.86 -21.26
N SER A 87 -7.97 -3.41 -22.49
CA SER A 87 -6.69 -2.77 -22.83
C SER A 87 -6.53 -1.40 -22.16
N SER A 88 -7.58 -0.58 -22.15
CA SER A 88 -7.54 0.76 -21.54
C SER A 88 -7.31 0.71 -20.03
N ILE A 89 -7.98 -0.21 -19.32
CA ILE A 89 -7.76 -0.41 -17.88
C ILE A 89 -6.34 -0.92 -17.61
N ARG A 90 -5.81 -1.82 -18.45
CA ARG A 90 -4.42 -2.28 -18.33
C ARG A 90 -3.44 -1.12 -18.47
N HIS A 91 -3.67 -0.22 -19.42
CA HIS A 91 -2.84 0.96 -19.61
C HIS A 91 -2.89 1.88 -18.38
N ALA A 92 -4.09 2.24 -17.93
CA ALA A 92 -4.28 3.04 -16.72
C ALA A 92 -3.62 2.42 -15.48
N ALA A 93 -3.68 1.10 -15.34
CA ALA A 93 -3.06 0.41 -14.22
C ALA A 93 -1.52 0.39 -14.29
N LEU A 94 -0.93 0.33 -15.49
CA LEU A 94 0.53 0.47 -15.66
C LEU A 94 0.98 1.90 -15.32
N ASP A 95 0.25 2.91 -15.77
CA ASP A 95 0.52 4.31 -15.46
C ASP A 95 0.33 4.59 -13.96
N GLY A 96 -0.68 3.97 -13.36
CA GLY A 96 -0.93 4.01 -11.92
C GLY A 96 0.21 3.38 -11.12
N LEU A 97 0.72 2.22 -11.55
CA LEU A 97 1.89 1.58 -10.95
C LEU A 97 3.15 2.45 -11.02
N GLU A 98 3.41 3.08 -12.17
CA GLU A 98 4.52 4.03 -12.33
C GLU A 98 4.33 5.25 -11.42
N THR A 99 3.11 5.77 -11.31
CA THR A 99 2.79 6.89 -10.42
C THR A 99 3.00 6.52 -8.95
N LEU A 100 2.58 5.33 -8.51
CA LEU A 100 2.78 4.84 -7.15
C LEU A 100 4.26 4.70 -6.76
N ASP A 101 5.15 4.45 -7.74
CA ASP A 101 6.59 4.33 -7.49
C ASP A 101 7.26 5.68 -7.17
N ASP A 102 6.82 6.78 -7.82
CA ASP A 102 7.54 8.06 -7.83
C ASP A 102 6.75 9.27 -7.28
N ALA A 103 5.43 9.18 -7.15
CA ALA A 103 4.57 10.30 -6.74
C ALA A 103 4.59 10.56 -5.22
N ARG A 104 4.11 11.77 -4.86
CA ARG A 104 3.93 12.25 -3.49
C ARG A 104 2.70 13.16 -3.41
N GLY A 105 2.21 13.41 -2.21
CA GLY A 105 1.09 14.31 -1.94
C GLY A 105 -0.17 13.94 -2.72
N GLU A 106 -0.82 14.95 -3.29
CA GLU A 106 -2.08 14.79 -4.04
C GLU A 106 -2.00 13.75 -5.16
N ARG A 107 -0.92 13.75 -5.95
CA ARG A 107 -0.75 12.77 -7.03
C ARG A 107 -0.62 11.34 -6.53
N LEU A 108 -0.03 11.14 -5.36
CA LEU A 108 0.03 9.83 -4.73
C LEU A 108 -1.34 9.40 -4.21
N ALA A 109 -2.09 10.33 -3.60
CA ALA A 109 -3.45 10.06 -3.17
C ALA A 109 -4.36 9.67 -4.34
N GLU A 110 -4.29 10.38 -5.46
CA GLU A 110 -5.04 10.07 -6.68
C GLU A 110 -4.74 8.65 -7.17
N ALA A 111 -3.47 8.26 -7.25
CA ALA A 111 -3.10 6.91 -7.68
C ALA A 111 -3.61 5.80 -6.73
N VAL A 112 -3.67 6.09 -5.43
CA VAL A 112 -4.28 5.19 -4.44
C VAL A 112 -5.80 5.14 -4.59
N ILE A 113 -6.46 6.26 -4.87
CA ILE A 113 -7.91 6.33 -5.11
C ILE A 113 -8.28 5.50 -6.35
N ASP A 114 -7.50 5.59 -7.42
CA ASP A 114 -7.72 4.79 -8.63
C ASP A 114 -7.56 3.29 -8.34
N ALA A 115 -6.59 2.90 -7.50
CA ALA A 115 -6.42 1.52 -7.07
C ALA A 115 -7.57 1.03 -6.16
N GLU A 116 -8.12 1.90 -5.30
CA GLU A 116 -9.35 1.63 -4.54
C GLU A 116 -10.56 1.39 -5.46
N ASP A 117 -10.69 2.18 -6.53
CA ASP A 117 -11.75 2.01 -7.54
C ASP A 117 -11.54 0.72 -8.35
N ALA A 118 -10.29 0.39 -8.66
CA ALA A 118 -9.93 -0.89 -9.27
C ALA A 118 -10.28 -2.08 -8.35
N SER A 119 -10.13 -1.93 -7.03
CA SER A 119 -10.59 -2.90 -6.03
C SER A 119 -12.11 -3.09 -6.08
N CYS A 120 -12.87 -1.99 -6.20
CA CYS A 120 -14.32 -2.06 -6.44
C CYS A 120 -14.65 -2.81 -7.74
N LEU A 121 -13.88 -2.56 -8.82
CA LEU A 121 -14.06 -3.25 -10.10
C LEU A 121 -13.94 -4.77 -9.95
N ARG A 122 -12.91 -5.24 -9.25
CA ARG A 122 -12.70 -6.68 -8.98
C ARG A 122 -13.85 -7.32 -8.21
N LEU A 123 -14.50 -6.56 -7.32
CA LEU A 123 -15.60 -7.07 -6.49
C LEU A 123 -16.94 -7.13 -7.25
N ILE A 124 -17.16 -6.17 -8.17
CA ILE A 124 -18.47 -5.95 -8.80
C ILE A 124 -18.56 -6.59 -10.19
N GLU A 125 -17.53 -6.45 -11.03
CA GLU A 125 -17.58 -6.85 -12.44
C GLU A 125 -17.94 -8.34 -12.63
N PRO A 126 -17.31 -9.31 -11.92
CA PRO A 126 -17.61 -10.74 -12.11
C PRO A 126 -19.02 -11.14 -11.68
N ARG A 127 -19.69 -10.31 -10.86
CA ARG A 127 -21.04 -10.59 -10.34
C ARG A 127 -22.14 -9.95 -11.16
N ARG A 128 -21.79 -8.99 -12.03
CA ARG A 128 -22.76 -8.18 -12.77
C ARG A 128 -22.68 -8.42 -14.27
N THR A 129 -21.53 -8.17 -14.87
CA THR A 129 -21.35 -8.25 -16.32
C THR A 129 -20.58 -9.49 -16.73
N ASP A 130 -19.54 -9.87 -15.97
CA ASP A 130 -18.66 -11.01 -16.28
C ASP A 130 -18.07 -10.95 -17.71
N LEU A 131 -17.88 -9.73 -18.23
CA LEU A 131 -17.38 -9.45 -19.57
C LEU A 131 -15.87 -9.22 -19.58
N LEU A 132 -15.29 -8.82 -18.43
CA LEU A 132 -13.84 -8.63 -18.28
C LEU A 132 -13.13 -9.86 -17.69
N ALA A 133 -13.89 -10.93 -17.39
CA ALA A 133 -13.38 -12.15 -16.78
C ALA A 133 -12.25 -12.80 -17.59
N ASN A 134 -11.02 -12.53 -17.16
CA ASN A 134 -9.80 -13.03 -17.77
C ASN A 134 -8.71 -13.09 -16.71
N GLU A 135 -8.05 -14.23 -16.57
CA GLU A 135 -7.00 -14.46 -15.57
C GLU A 135 -5.84 -13.44 -15.65
N ALA A 136 -5.50 -12.96 -16.85
CA ALA A 136 -4.49 -11.92 -17.04
C ALA A 136 -4.98 -10.54 -16.59
N PHE A 137 -6.27 -10.25 -16.77
CA PHE A 137 -6.88 -9.00 -16.33
C PHE A 137 -6.98 -8.97 -14.79
N ASP A 138 -7.45 -10.07 -14.19
CA ASP A 138 -7.54 -10.21 -12.73
C ASP A 138 -6.17 -10.08 -12.05
N ARG A 139 -5.14 -10.73 -12.62
CA ARG A 139 -3.76 -10.60 -12.14
C ARG A 139 -3.23 -9.18 -12.23
N MET A 140 -3.71 -8.41 -13.19
CA MET A 140 -3.33 -7.03 -13.32
C MET A 140 -3.96 -6.21 -12.18
N LEU A 141 -5.29 -6.27 -12.03
CA LEU A 141 -5.98 -5.51 -10.98
C LEU A 141 -5.49 -5.85 -9.56
N LEU A 142 -5.44 -7.15 -9.22
CA LEU A 142 -4.15 -7.74 -8.82
C LEU A 142 -3.07 -6.89 -8.16
N LEU A 143 -2.00 -6.84 -8.95
CA LEU A 143 -0.77 -6.11 -8.77
C LEU A 143 -1.00 -4.62 -8.51
N TRP A 144 -1.97 -3.98 -9.16
CA TRP A 144 -2.25 -2.56 -8.95
C TRP A 144 -2.71 -2.28 -7.52
N VAL A 145 -3.68 -3.07 -7.05
CA VAL A 145 -4.19 -3.01 -5.67
C VAL A 145 -3.08 -3.31 -4.66
N ASP A 146 -2.36 -4.42 -4.84
CA ASP A 146 -1.30 -4.84 -3.92
C ASP A 146 -0.16 -3.80 -3.86
N ALA A 147 0.16 -3.16 -4.98
CA ALA A 147 1.16 -2.09 -5.02
C ALA A 147 0.71 -0.89 -4.18
N ALA A 148 -0.52 -0.42 -4.37
CA ALA A 148 -1.07 0.73 -3.64
C ALA A 148 -1.16 0.48 -2.12
N GLU A 149 -1.54 -0.73 -1.69
CA GLU A 149 -1.50 -1.10 -0.26
C GLU A 149 -0.08 -1.07 0.33
N GLY A 150 0.93 -1.28 -0.52
CA GLY A 150 2.33 -1.25 -0.12
C GLY A 150 2.97 0.15 -0.06
N VAL A 151 2.30 1.21 -0.53
CA VAL A 151 2.88 2.55 -0.60
C VAL A 151 2.83 3.28 0.75
N LEU A 152 3.87 4.07 1.02
CA LEU A 152 3.94 4.99 2.15
C LEU A 152 3.33 6.34 1.76
N THR A 153 2.20 6.72 2.34
CA THR A 153 1.53 8.01 2.08
C THR A 153 2.06 9.11 2.97
N ASP A 154 2.45 10.25 2.41
CA ASP A 154 2.75 11.46 3.19
C ASP A 154 1.47 12.16 3.67
N GLU A 155 1.62 13.17 4.55
CA GLU A 155 0.46 13.87 5.16
C GLU A 155 -0.48 14.51 4.13
N ASP A 156 0.06 15.04 3.03
CA ASP A 156 -0.74 15.64 1.97
C ASP A 156 -1.56 14.56 1.27
N ALA A 157 -0.95 13.40 1.00
CA ALA A 157 -1.64 12.27 0.42
C ALA A 157 -2.75 11.73 1.35
N VAL A 158 -2.48 11.62 2.65
CA VAL A 158 -3.48 11.18 3.65
C VAL A 158 -4.66 12.15 3.72
N SER A 159 -4.39 13.45 3.77
CA SER A 159 -5.42 14.50 3.81
C SER A 159 -6.36 14.43 2.60
N VAL A 160 -5.80 14.25 1.40
CA VAL A 160 -6.59 14.11 0.17
C VAL A 160 -7.39 12.80 0.18
N LEU A 161 -6.79 11.68 0.62
CA LEU A 161 -7.47 10.39 0.72
C LEU A 161 -8.66 10.43 1.68
N ASP A 162 -8.50 11.02 2.85
CA ASP A 162 -9.57 11.10 3.86
C ASP A 162 -10.69 12.05 3.43
N SER A 163 -10.33 13.19 2.83
CA SER A 163 -11.29 14.11 2.22
C SER A 163 -12.09 13.43 1.11
N HIS A 164 -11.41 12.65 0.27
CA HIS A 164 -12.03 11.89 -0.81
C HIS A 164 -12.98 10.82 -0.25
N ARG A 165 -12.52 9.95 0.65
CA ARG A 165 -13.34 8.88 1.26
C ARG A 165 -14.57 9.42 2.01
N SER A 166 -14.46 10.60 2.61
CA SER A 166 -15.59 11.27 3.28
C SER A 166 -16.63 11.79 2.29
N SER A 167 -16.17 12.21 1.10
CA SER A 167 -17.02 12.79 0.07
C SER A 167 -17.53 11.76 -0.94
N TRP A 168 -16.84 10.62 -1.06
CA TRP A 168 -17.00 9.56 -2.05
C TRP A 168 -16.89 8.20 -1.33
N PRO A 169 -18.01 7.65 -0.85
CA PRO A 169 -18.00 6.45 -0.02
C PRO A 169 -17.45 5.25 -0.79
N ILE A 170 -16.83 4.33 -0.05
CA ILE A 170 -16.26 3.08 -0.54
C ILE A 170 -16.55 1.97 0.47
N PRO A 171 -16.97 0.76 0.04
CA PRO A 171 -17.19 -0.33 0.97
C PRO A 171 -15.87 -0.77 1.63
N ALA A 172 -15.97 -1.28 2.86
CA ALA A 172 -14.81 -1.66 3.66
C ALA A 172 -13.95 -2.72 2.97
N GLU A 173 -14.55 -3.62 2.19
CA GLU A 173 -13.87 -4.69 1.46
C GLU A 173 -13.03 -4.20 0.29
N ALA A 174 -13.35 -3.02 -0.27
CA ALA A 174 -12.61 -2.41 -1.36
C ALA A 174 -11.57 -1.39 -0.88
N ARG A 175 -11.69 -0.93 0.37
CA ARG A 175 -10.83 0.10 0.95
C ARG A 175 -9.43 -0.45 1.20
N LEU A 176 -8.43 0.22 0.63
CA LEU A 176 -7.03 -0.21 0.73
C LEU A 176 -6.42 0.16 2.07
N SER A 177 -5.62 -0.77 2.62
CA SER A 177 -4.91 -0.59 3.89
C SER A 177 -3.56 0.10 3.69
N VAL A 178 -3.59 1.36 3.26
CA VAL A 178 -2.39 2.13 2.90
C VAL A 178 -1.57 2.52 4.14
N ILE A 179 -0.26 2.57 4.01
CA ILE A 179 0.67 2.79 5.12
C ILE A 179 0.97 4.29 5.24
N GLU A 180 0.48 4.93 6.28
CA GLU A 180 0.79 6.35 6.53
C GLU A 180 2.26 6.52 6.97
N THR A 181 2.96 7.48 6.37
CA THR A 181 4.31 7.88 6.77
C THR A 181 4.19 8.80 7.98
N PRO A 182 4.74 8.46 9.16
CA PRO A 182 4.66 9.30 10.34
C PRO A 182 5.71 10.41 10.26
N LEU A 183 5.55 11.38 9.35
CA LEU A 183 6.38 12.57 9.32
C LEU A 183 5.58 13.80 8.86
N GLY A 184 4.94 14.42 9.83
CA GLY A 184 4.85 15.86 9.88
C GLY A 184 4.44 16.38 11.25
N ALA A 185 4.77 17.64 11.46
CA ALA A 185 4.99 18.26 12.77
C ALA A 185 3.72 18.47 13.62
N LEU A 186 2.59 17.91 13.22
CA LEU A 186 1.27 18.11 13.84
C LEU A 186 0.78 16.90 14.66
N GLU A 187 1.26 15.69 14.38
CA GLU A 187 0.94 14.49 15.20
C GLU A 187 1.57 14.50 16.59
N HIS A 188 2.53 15.40 16.85
CA HIS A 188 3.10 15.60 18.18
C HIS A 188 2.12 16.16 19.22
N ARG A 189 0.87 16.50 18.86
CA ARG A 189 -0.10 17.05 19.81
C ARG A 189 -1.44 16.34 19.94
N LEU A 190 -1.84 15.43 19.05
CA LEU A 190 -3.24 14.95 19.03
C LEU A 190 -3.48 13.44 18.88
N GLY A 191 -2.49 12.61 18.49
CA GLY A 191 -2.68 11.16 18.22
C GLY A 191 -2.53 10.22 19.42
N GLY A 192 -2.61 10.72 20.65
CA GLY A 192 -2.32 9.96 21.86
C GLY A 192 -3.44 9.05 22.36
N VAL A 193 -4.11 8.24 21.53
CA VAL A 193 -4.90 7.08 22.02
C VAL A 193 -4.94 5.93 20.99
N SER A 194 -4.06 4.94 21.17
CA SER A 194 -4.16 3.53 20.68
C SER A 194 -3.60 3.09 19.31
N ALA A 195 -2.59 3.76 18.74
CA ALA A 195 -1.64 3.08 17.85
C ALA A 195 -0.26 3.09 18.52
N SER A 196 0.31 1.91 18.77
CA SER A 196 1.66 1.85 19.34
C SER A 196 2.67 2.36 18.31
N PRO A 197 3.48 3.39 18.65
CA PRO A 197 4.44 3.97 17.72
C PRO A 197 5.48 2.92 17.30
N ALA A 198 6.03 3.08 16.09
CA ALA A 198 7.08 2.19 15.61
C ALA A 198 8.29 2.24 16.57
N ILE A 199 8.72 1.07 17.05
CA ILE A 199 9.82 0.94 17.98
C ILE A 199 11.11 0.95 17.18
N ARG A 200 11.91 1.99 17.37
CA ARG A 200 13.23 2.09 16.75
C ARG A 200 14.22 1.23 17.51
N LEU A 201 14.76 0.23 16.81
CA LEU A 201 15.68 -0.76 17.35
C LEU A 201 17.14 -0.34 17.18
N ALA A 202 17.44 0.49 16.16
CA ALA A 202 18.78 1.01 15.90
C ALA A 202 18.77 2.56 15.79
N PRO A 203 19.86 3.26 16.15
CA PRO A 203 19.93 4.72 16.08
C PRO A 203 19.61 5.28 14.68
N VAL A 204 18.95 6.45 14.63
CA VAL A 204 18.70 7.18 13.37
C VAL A 204 20.04 7.54 12.72
N PHE A 205 20.22 7.15 11.46
CA PHE A 205 21.42 7.50 10.73
C PHE A 205 21.25 8.87 10.08
N GLU A 206 21.96 9.87 10.60
CA GLU A 206 22.04 11.18 9.95
C GLU A 206 22.79 11.07 8.62
N HIS A 207 22.11 11.45 7.54
CA HIS A 207 22.66 11.48 6.21
C HIS A 207 23.76 12.55 6.12
N ALA A 208 24.99 12.13 5.88
CA ALA A 208 26.07 13.02 5.47
C ALA A 208 26.33 12.80 3.98
N GLU A 209 25.66 13.56 3.11
CA GLU A 209 25.86 13.56 1.65
C GLU A 209 27.35 13.66 1.29
N SER A 210 28.11 14.46 2.06
CA SER A 210 29.56 14.63 1.92
C SER A 210 30.41 13.37 2.18
N ARG A 211 29.82 12.29 2.72
CA ARG A 211 30.49 11.02 3.03
C ARG A 211 29.98 9.84 2.18
N ALA A 212 28.97 10.04 1.35
CA ALA A 212 28.53 9.06 0.35
C ALA A 212 29.41 9.19 -0.91
N LEU A 213 30.71 8.98 -0.73
CA LEU A 213 31.65 8.88 -1.84
C LEU A 213 31.54 7.46 -2.39
N PHE A 214 31.48 7.31 -3.71
CA PHE A 214 31.38 6.01 -4.40
C PHE A 214 32.73 5.62 -5.01
N ASP A 215 32.99 4.31 -5.04
CA ASP A 215 34.11 3.75 -5.80
C ASP A 215 33.57 3.09 -7.07
N GLY A 216 33.59 3.82 -8.19
CA GLY A 216 33.18 3.29 -9.49
C GLY A 216 31.73 2.76 -9.56
N GLY A 217 30.81 3.32 -8.77
CA GLY A 217 29.40 2.91 -8.73
C GLY A 217 29.08 1.78 -7.74
N ARG A 218 30.04 1.34 -6.92
CA ARG A 218 29.84 0.40 -5.81
C ARG A 218 29.73 1.13 -4.46
N PRO A 219 29.05 0.55 -3.46
CA PRO A 219 29.06 1.10 -2.11
C PRO A 219 30.50 1.12 -1.58
N THR A 220 30.89 2.17 -0.86
CA THR A 220 32.18 2.19 -0.18
C THR A 220 32.16 1.32 1.07
N ASP A 221 33.35 0.88 1.51
CA ASP A 221 33.52 0.18 2.79
C ASP A 221 32.96 0.96 3.99
N GLY A 222 32.91 2.30 3.89
CA GLY A 222 32.27 3.16 4.88
C GLY A 222 30.75 2.97 4.92
N MET A 223 30.10 2.88 3.76
CA MET A 223 28.65 2.62 3.65
C MET A 223 28.31 1.20 4.10
N ILE A 224 29.08 0.20 3.66
CA ILE A 224 28.92 -1.20 4.06
C ILE A 224 28.99 -1.33 5.59
N ARG A 225 30.05 -0.81 6.21
CA ARG A 225 30.22 -0.85 7.67
C ARG A 225 29.13 -0.08 8.41
N ARG A 226 28.67 1.05 7.86
CA ARG A 226 27.62 1.87 8.48
C ARG A 226 26.26 1.17 8.43
N PHE A 227 25.93 0.55 7.30
CA PHE A 227 24.70 -0.24 7.18
C PHE A 227 24.75 -1.47 8.10
N ALA A 228 25.90 -2.14 8.19
CA ALA A 228 26.11 -3.27 9.10
C ALA A 228 26.00 -2.91 10.60
N ALA A 229 26.10 -1.63 10.95
CA ALA A 229 25.88 -1.16 12.31
C ALA A 229 24.39 -1.09 12.71
N ARG A 230 23.47 -1.29 11.75
CA ARG A 230 22.01 -1.36 11.96
C ARG A 230 21.64 -2.68 12.60
N ARG A 231 21.79 -2.73 13.92
CA ARG A 231 21.40 -3.87 14.72
C ARG A 231 20.62 -3.42 15.94
N GLY A 232 19.65 -4.21 16.34
CA GLY A 232 18.79 -3.88 17.47
C GLY A 232 17.96 -5.05 17.96
N ARG A 233 17.48 -4.94 19.19
CA ARG A 233 16.64 -5.94 19.86
C ARG A 233 15.39 -5.26 20.40
N GLY A 234 14.26 -5.93 20.29
CA GLY A 234 12.98 -5.45 20.78
C GLY A 234 12.02 -6.58 21.06
N GLU A 235 10.81 -6.21 21.47
CA GLU A 235 9.74 -7.14 21.82
C GLU A 235 8.47 -6.73 21.06
N THR A 236 7.75 -7.70 20.50
CA THR A 236 6.48 -7.46 19.81
C THR A 236 5.33 -7.22 20.78
N PRO A 237 4.17 -6.70 20.32
CA PRO A 237 3.00 -6.53 21.18
C PRO A 237 2.52 -7.83 21.85
N SER A 238 2.76 -8.99 21.23
CA SER A 238 2.48 -10.30 21.85
C SER A 238 3.56 -10.82 22.81
N GLY A 239 4.57 -10.00 23.11
CA GLY A 239 5.63 -10.32 24.05
C GLY A 239 6.75 -11.20 23.49
N ARG A 240 6.91 -11.24 22.16
CA ARG A 240 7.93 -12.09 21.51
C ARG A 240 9.18 -11.28 21.19
N GLU A 241 10.33 -11.89 21.46
CA GLU A 241 11.63 -11.27 21.22
C GLU A 241 11.97 -11.23 19.73
N LEU A 242 12.52 -10.10 19.31
CA LEU A 242 12.96 -9.79 17.96
C LEU A 242 14.39 -9.26 18.01
N GLU A 243 15.32 -9.91 17.31
CA GLU A 243 16.66 -9.38 17.05
C GLU A 243 16.84 -9.16 15.55
N VAL A 244 17.36 -8.00 15.17
CA VAL A 244 17.47 -7.59 13.77
C VAL A 244 18.90 -7.14 13.48
N GLU A 245 19.46 -7.61 12.37
CA GLU A 245 20.80 -7.22 11.88
C GLU A 245 20.74 -6.92 10.37
N GLY A 246 21.13 -5.70 9.98
CA GLY A 246 21.27 -5.30 8.58
C GLY A 246 22.66 -5.61 8.01
N SER A 247 22.73 -5.88 6.71
CA SER A 247 23.97 -6.00 5.94
C SER A 247 23.79 -5.46 4.54
N LEU A 248 24.85 -4.86 4.00
CA LEU A 248 24.95 -4.36 2.62
C LEU A 248 26.20 -4.95 1.99
N ASP A 249 26.08 -5.52 0.80
CA ASP A 249 27.22 -6.06 0.07
C ASP A 249 27.76 -5.09 -1.01
N PRO A 250 28.93 -5.38 -1.61
CA PRO A 250 29.49 -4.56 -2.69
C PRO A 250 28.68 -4.52 -3.99
N HIS A 251 27.68 -5.39 -4.14
CA HIS A 251 26.80 -5.53 -5.30
C HIS A 251 25.45 -4.85 -5.08
N TRP A 252 25.29 -4.05 -4.03
CA TRP A 252 24.03 -3.38 -3.67
C TRP A 252 22.91 -4.36 -3.25
N GLN A 253 23.27 -5.57 -2.80
CA GLN A 253 22.34 -6.44 -2.12
C GLN A 253 22.24 -6.01 -0.66
N ILE A 254 21.01 -5.78 -0.21
CA ILE A 254 20.70 -5.57 1.20
C ILE A 254 20.12 -6.85 1.74
N THR A 255 20.61 -7.29 2.90
CA THR A 255 20.04 -8.42 3.64
C THR A 255 19.82 -8.02 5.08
N VAL A 256 18.61 -8.27 5.59
CA VAL A 256 18.19 -8.04 6.95
C VAL A 256 17.89 -9.39 7.58
N TRP A 257 18.65 -9.73 8.61
CA TRP A 257 18.53 -10.97 9.36
C TRP A 257 17.63 -10.72 10.55
N ILE A 258 16.58 -11.52 10.67
CA ILE A 258 15.65 -11.44 11.81
C ILE A 258 15.70 -12.74 12.60
N ARG A 259 16.05 -12.65 13.88
CA ARG A 259 16.15 -13.73 14.87
C ARG A 259 15.13 -13.54 16.00
N GLY A 260 15.05 -14.54 16.87
CA GLY A 260 14.15 -14.56 18.02
C GLY A 260 12.77 -15.16 17.71
N THR A 261 11.95 -15.27 18.75
CA THR A 261 10.64 -15.93 18.70
C THR A 261 9.61 -15.19 17.84
N ALA A 262 9.87 -13.92 17.53
CA ALA A 262 9.07 -13.09 16.64
C ALA A 262 9.39 -13.26 15.14
N SER A 263 10.47 -13.95 14.75
CA SER A 263 10.90 -14.04 13.34
C SER A 263 9.84 -14.69 12.42
N ALA A 264 9.06 -15.64 12.96
CA ALA A 264 7.94 -16.28 12.28
C ALA A 264 6.71 -15.34 12.16
N LEU A 265 6.60 -14.35 13.04
CA LEU A 265 5.52 -13.35 13.02
C LEU A 265 5.79 -12.22 12.02
N VAL A 266 7.01 -12.09 11.50
CA VAL A 266 7.32 -11.05 10.52
C VAL A 266 6.52 -11.28 9.25
N ARG A 267 5.67 -10.30 8.94
CA ARG A 267 4.84 -10.25 7.74
C ARG A 267 5.59 -9.65 6.56
N GLY A 268 6.40 -8.63 6.82
CA GLY A 268 7.15 -7.95 5.75
C GLY A 268 8.32 -7.13 6.28
N VAL A 269 9.31 -6.97 5.40
CA VAL A 269 10.47 -6.11 5.60
C VAL A 269 10.61 -5.24 4.36
N ARG A 270 10.82 -3.94 4.55
CA ARG A 270 10.92 -2.97 3.45
C ARG A 270 12.07 -2.00 3.68
N ILE A 271 12.69 -1.55 2.61
CA ILE A 271 13.60 -0.40 2.61
C ILE A 271 13.07 0.64 1.63
N GLY A 272 12.60 1.78 2.16
CA GLY A 272 11.77 2.71 1.40
C GLY A 272 10.54 2.00 0.79
N THR A 273 10.33 2.13 -0.52
CA THR A 273 9.23 1.49 -1.26
C THR A 273 9.54 0.06 -1.72
N ARG A 274 10.73 -0.47 -1.45
CA ARG A 274 11.12 -1.81 -1.89
C ARG A 274 10.80 -2.85 -0.85
N ALA A 275 9.89 -3.76 -1.20
CA ALA A 275 9.69 -5.00 -0.46
C ALA A 275 10.95 -5.86 -0.55
N MET A 276 11.36 -6.39 0.60
CA MET A 276 12.39 -7.41 0.67
C MET A 276 11.71 -8.77 0.60
N GLU A 277 12.38 -9.72 -0.04
CA GLU A 277 11.91 -11.09 -0.17
C GLU A 277 12.74 -12.00 0.72
N ILE A 278 12.15 -13.09 1.20
CA ILE A 278 12.92 -14.09 1.94
C ILE A 278 13.91 -14.72 0.97
N HIS A 279 15.18 -14.79 1.38
CA HIS A 279 16.24 -15.33 0.51
C HIS A 279 15.85 -16.72 -0.02
N PRO A 280 15.97 -17.00 -1.33
CA PRO A 280 15.43 -18.22 -1.95
C PRO A 280 16.05 -19.52 -1.40
N ASP A 281 17.27 -19.45 -0.87
CA ASP A 281 17.96 -20.57 -0.24
C ASP A 281 17.54 -20.81 1.22
N PHE A 282 16.69 -19.96 1.79
CA PHE A 282 16.20 -20.14 3.15
C PHE A 282 15.24 -21.33 3.23
N ARG A 283 15.67 -22.38 3.93
CA ARG A 283 14.82 -23.51 4.34
C ARG A 283 14.51 -23.34 5.83
N PRO A 284 13.24 -23.21 6.24
CA PRO A 284 12.92 -23.27 7.66
C PRO A 284 13.34 -24.64 8.18
N SER A 285 14.25 -24.70 9.16
CA SER A 285 14.64 -25.98 9.75
C SER A 285 13.43 -26.56 10.48
N MET A 286 12.95 -27.75 10.08
CA MET A 286 11.87 -28.43 10.80
C MET A 286 12.33 -29.01 12.16
N ASP A 287 13.65 -29.09 12.39
CA ASP A 287 14.23 -29.81 13.53
C ASP A 287 14.37 -28.98 14.82
N ALA A 288 14.15 -27.66 14.77
CA ALA A 288 14.22 -26.80 15.97
C ALA A 288 13.08 -27.02 16.99
N ALA A 289 12.15 -27.92 16.70
CA ALA A 289 11.07 -28.29 17.62
C ALA A 289 11.35 -29.57 18.44
N ALA A 290 12.50 -30.24 18.24
CA ALA A 290 12.75 -31.57 18.81
C ALA A 290 13.94 -31.72 19.76
N ASP A 291 14.89 -30.77 19.80
CA ASP A 291 16.05 -30.85 20.70
C ASP A 291 16.25 -29.54 21.49
N ASP A 292 15.42 -29.33 22.53
CA ASP A 292 15.66 -28.34 23.59
C ASP A 292 15.55 -29.02 24.97
N ASP A 293 16.48 -29.93 25.24
CA ASP A 293 16.65 -30.58 26.56
C ASP A 293 18.09 -30.35 27.10
N GLY A 294 18.67 -29.20 26.75
CA GLY A 294 19.93 -28.71 27.31
C GLY A 294 19.67 -27.62 28.36
N PRO A 295 20.39 -27.59 29.51
CA PRO A 295 20.16 -26.62 30.58
C PRO A 295 20.60 -25.18 30.26
N ASP A 296 21.01 -24.92 29.01
CA ASP A 296 21.38 -23.61 28.45
C ASP A 296 20.51 -23.30 27.20
N GLY A 297 19.20 -23.52 27.30
CA GLY A 297 18.21 -23.30 26.23
C GLY A 297 18.17 -21.85 25.74
N GLY A 298 19.01 -21.54 24.76
CA GLY A 298 19.02 -20.26 24.05
C GLY A 298 17.85 -20.20 23.08
N SER A 299 16.96 -19.22 23.28
CA SER A 299 15.75 -18.91 22.52
C SER A 299 15.98 -18.45 21.06
N ASP A 300 17.01 -18.96 20.38
CA ASP A 300 17.38 -18.55 19.03
C ASP A 300 16.59 -19.35 17.99
N GLY A 301 15.37 -18.88 17.69
CA GLY A 301 14.66 -19.30 16.48
C GLY A 301 15.52 -19.05 15.22
N PRO A 302 15.37 -19.86 14.15
CA PRO A 302 16.23 -19.77 12.96
C PRO A 302 16.19 -18.36 12.35
N ALA A 303 17.38 -17.79 12.11
CA ALA A 303 17.52 -16.47 11.52
C ALA A 303 16.89 -16.44 10.12
N ARG A 304 15.87 -15.59 9.92
CA ARG A 304 15.16 -15.46 8.64
C ARG A 304 15.77 -14.29 7.84
N PRO A 305 16.46 -14.54 6.73
CA PRO A 305 17.04 -13.50 5.89
C PRO A 305 15.99 -12.93 4.94
N TRP A 306 15.80 -11.63 4.99
CA TRP A 306 15.04 -10.84 4.02
C TRP A 306 16.03 -10.05 3.17
N SER A 307 15.89 -10.08 1.85
CA SER A 307 16.88 -9.50 0.95
C SER A 307 16.24 -8.77 -0.23
N VAL A 308 16.93 -7.74 -0.73
CA VAL A 308 16.56 -7.01 -1.95
C VAL A 308 17.80 -6.51 -2.67
N SER A 309 17.78 -6.55 -4.00
CA SER A 309 18.84 -5.99 -4.83
C SER A 309 18.50 -4.57 -5.24
N LEU A 310 19.41 -3.62 -5.01
CA LEU A 310 19.30 -2.25 -5.51
C LEU A 310 20.14 -2.02 -6.78
N ALA A 311 20.79 -3.06 -7.32
CA ALA A 311 21.73 -2.96 -8.43
C ALA A 311 21.12 -2.43 -9.75
N GLY A 312 19.79 -2.51 -9.91
CA GLY A 312 19.06 -1.98 -11.07
C GLY A 312 18.67 -0.51 -10.97
N LEU A 313 18.78 0.13 -9.80
CA LEU A 313 18.28 1.48 -9.57
C LEU A 313 19.30 2.57 -9.94
N PRO A 314 18.90 3.83 -10.17
CA PRO A 314 19.86 4.94 -10.27
C PRO A 314 20.67 5.11 -8.98
N LEU A 315 21.94 5.52 -9.09
CA LEU A 315 22.86 5.61 -7.95
C LEU A 315 22.31 6.50 -6.80
N GLU A 316 21.70 7.63 -7.15
CA GLU A 316 21.09 8.55 -6.18
C GLU A 316 19.96 7.87 -5.38
N VAL A 317 19.13 7.07 -6.05
CA VAL A 317 18.05 6.30 -5.43
C VAL A 317 18.62 5.24 -4.49
N ARG A 318 19.64 4.49 -4.93
CA ARG A 318 20.31 3.49 -4.06
C ARG A 318 20.86 4.14 -2.79
N THR A 319 21.45 5.32 -2.94
CA THR A 319 22.07 6.07 -1.83
C THR A 319 21.03 6.50 -0.82
N ARG A 320 19.91 7.06 -1.30
CA ARG A 320 18.79 7.48 -0.46
C ARG A 320 18.21 6.30 0.30
N LEU A 321 17.98 5.17 -0.37
CA LEU A 321 17.43 3.95 0.24
C LEU A 321 18.37 3.38 1.31
N VAL A 322 19.66 3.21 1.00
CA VAL A 322 20.67 2.70 1.95
C VAL A 322 20.80 3.61 3.18
N CYS A 323 20.53 4.91 3.04
CA CYS A 323 20.58 5.86 4.15
C CYS A 323 19.26 5.97 4.93
N GLY A 324 18.13 5.54 4.37
CA GLY A 324 16.82 5.51 5.03
C GLY A 324 16.67 4.33 5.99
N ASP A 325 15.54 4.28 6.70
CA ASP A 325 15.23 3.17 7.62
C ASP A 325 14.79 1.91 6.87
N VAL A 326 15.02 0.76 7.50
CA VAL A 326 14.33 -0.48 7.14
C VAL A 326 13.14 -0.65 8.08
N ALA A 327 11.94 -0.76 7.51
CA ALA A 327 10.71 -1.01 8.23
C ALA A 327 10.42 -2.51 8.32
N ILE A 328 10.04 -2.97 9.51
CA ILE A 328 9.67 -4.36 9.80
C ILE A 328 8.26 -4.36 10.39
N SER A 329 7.39 -5.17 9.81
CA SER A 329 6.01 -5.36 10.28
C SER A 329 5.76 -6.81 10.69
N THR A 330 4.99 -6.97 11.76
CA THR A 330 4.63 -8.27 12.34
C THR A 330 3.12 -8.48 12.34
N VAL A 331 2.66 -9.72 12.29
CA VAL A 331 1.24 -10.08 12.21
C VAL A 331 0.43 -9.68 13.45
N ASP A 332 1.09 -9.52 14.61
CA ASP A 332 0.51 -9.07 15.87
C ASP A 332 0.52 -7.54 16.02
N GLY A 333 0.80 -6.81 14.93
CA GLY A 333 0.72 -5.35 14.86
C GLY A 333 1.99 -4.63 15.32
N GLY A 334 3.07 -5.34 15.65
CA GLY A 334 4.36 -4.73 15.96
C GLY A 334 4.99 -4.06 14.74
N ARG A 335 5.54 -2.86 14.97
CA ARG A 335 6.19 -2.01 13.97
C ARG A 335 7.58 -1.64 14.46
N PHE A 336 8.60 -1.93 13.66
CA PHE A 336 10.00 -1.70 14.06
C PHE A 336 10.80 -1.01 12.96
N LEU A 337 11.80 -0.22 13.36
CA LEU A 337 12.72 0.48 12.46
C LEU A 337 14.18 0.17 12.83
N ILE A 338 15.02 -0.11 11.82
CA ILE A 338 16.48 -0.20 11.95
C ILE A 338 17.23 0.68 10.93
#